data_AF-A0A1G2Y612-F1
#
_entry.id   AF-A0A1G2Y612-F1
#
_cell.length_a   1.000
_cell.length_b   1.000
_cell.length_c   1.000
_cell.angle_alpha   90.00
_cell.angle_beta   90.00
_cell.angle_gamma   90.00
#
_symmetry.space_group_name_H-M   'P 1'
#
loop_
_entity.id
_entity.type
_entity.pdbx_description
1 polymer ?
#
loop_
_entity_poly.entity_id
_entity_poly.type
_entity_poly.pdbx_seq_one_letter_code
_entity_poly.pdbx_strand_id
1 'polypeptide(L)'
;MYGWIPILTGEILFDFYPLFILSEIATKLNDSDSEKIDALLSKKAEYYRWFKATDDVDRKKAEIIISIQKNKVEDVLFIDKDKRVKAHVSCEIMKDGIVKLELLSAQEETYKKDIIQQAFIIVRNIYHSHTHHTQHEDLLLSPVESIDKKNAIGDILKQYLAKIVEYHKRIRRSIELETKINQTANLVTKAHGEMIYALNFINSFKNDINNWQSLLDVFNNARDSINVLSKDVELNYISRVNEKITHVTSQTRNLTLYLLILTVVLVVLTIVLIFM
;
A
#
# COMPACT_ATOMS: atom_id res chain seq x y z
N MET A 1 3.97 -6.32 20.76
CA MET A 1 4.46 -6.34 19.36
C MET A 1 4.81 -4.92 18.94
N TYR A 2 5.68 -4.75 17.95
CA TYR A 2 6.12 -3.44 17.48
C TYR A 2 5.94 -3.33 15.98
N GLY A 3 5.43 -2.21 15.50
CA GLY A 3 5.42 -1.85 14.09
C GLY A 3 6.14 -0.51 13.86
N TRP A 4 6.25 -0.10 12.61
CA TRP A 4 6.76 1.22 12.26
C TRP A 4 5.91 1.89 11.19
N ILE A 5 5.58 3.16 11.45
CA ILE A 5 4.88 4.04 10.53
C ILE A 5 5.85 5.20 10.20
N PRO A 6 6.15 5.47 8.92
CA PRO A 6 7.03 6.58 8.54
C PRO A 6 6.40 7.94 8.89
N ILE A 7 6.89 8.57 9.96
CA ILE A 7 6.53 9.93 10.35
C ILE A 7 7.52 10.91 9.69
N LEU A 8 7.19 11.37 8.48
CA LEU A 8 8.10 12.24 7.71
C LEU A 8 8.10 13.70 8.18
N THR A 9 7.02 14.15 8.82
CA THR A 9 6.84 15.55 9.27
C THR A 9 7.42 15.81 10.66
N GLY A 10 7.81 14.76 11.39
CA GLY A 10 8.16 14.84 12.81
C GLY A 10 6.97 15.04 13.75
N GLU A 11 5.76 15.21 13.21
CA GLU A 11 4.52 15.38 13.96
C GLU A 11 3.51 14.28 13.62
N ILE A 12 2.82 13.78 14.64
CA ILE A 12 1.72 12.83 14.45
C ILE A 12 0.47 13.64 14.10
N LEU A 13 0.21 13.77 12.80
CA LEU A 13 -0.98 14.40 12.27
C LEU A 13 -1.90 13.32 11.71
N PHE A 14 -3.14 13.32 12.17
CA PHE A 14 -4.17 12.44 11.65
C PHE A 14 -5.15 13.29 10.84
N ASP A 15 -5.55 12.77 9.67
CA ASP A 15 -6.59 13.39 8.88
C ASP A 15 -7.96 13.08 9.50
N PHE A 16 -8.56 14.11 10.12
CA PHE A 16 -9.84 14.03 10.82
C PHE A 16 -10.88 14.91 10.11
N TYR A 17 -11.47 14.42 9.02
CA TYR A 17 -12.61 15.06 8.36
C TYR A 17 -13.61 14.04 7.77
N PRO A 18 -14.93 14.29 7.91
CA PRO A 18 -15.66 14.54 9.15
C PRO A 18 -15.96 13.23 9.91
N LEU A 19 -15.94 13.34 11.23
CA LEU A 19 -16.13 12.27 12.21
C LEU A 19 -17.58 11.79 12.28
N PHE A 20 -17.77 10.48 12.27
CA PHE A 20 -19.05 9.91 12.68
C PHE A 20 -19.29 10.25 14.15
N ILE A 21 -20.42 10.89 14.43
CA ILE A 21 -20.91 11.09 15.79
C ILE A 21 -21.19 9.70 16.35
N LEU A 22 -20.69 9.44 17.55
CA LEU A 22 -20.97 8.30 18.44
C LEU A 22 -22.39 7.69 18.27
N SER A 23 -23.39 8.55 18.06
CA SER A 23 -24.80 8.19 17.81
C SER A 23 -25.01 7.29 16.58
N GLU A 24 -24.26 7.48 15.50
CA GLU A 24 -24.39 6.64 14.30
C GLU A 24 -23.78 5.25 14.48
N ILE A 25 -22.72 5.13 15.29
CA ILE A 25 -22.12 3.85 15.66
C ILE A 25 -23.10 3.09 16.57
N ALA A 26 -23.70 3.77 17.56
CA ALA A 26 -24.68 3.19 18.47
C ALA A 26 -25.92 2.65 17.75
N THR A 27 -26.44 3.33 16.72
CA THR A 27 -27.62 2.86 15.96
C THR A 27 -27.36 1.65 15.04
N LYS A 28 -26.09 1.33 14.72
CA LYS A 28 -25.74 0.24 13.78
C LYS A 28 -25.34 -1.07 14.45
N LEU A 29 -25.14 -1.07 15.77
CA LEU A 29 -24.71 -2.23 16.54
C LEU A 29 -25.93 -2.78 17.30
N ASN A 30 -26.23 -4.07 17.10
CA ASN A 30 -27.36 -4.73 17.76
C ASN A 30 -27.21 -4.68 19.29
N ASP A 31 -28.33 -4.69 20.01
CA ASP A 31 -28.43 -4.55 21.48
C ASP A 31 -27.49 -5.48 22.30
N SER A 32 -26.98 -6.58 21.74
CA SER A 32 -26.06 -7.49 22.45
C SER A 32 -24.62 -6.99 22.61
N ASP A 33 -24.23 -5.93 21.90
CA ASP A 33 -22.87 -5.36 21.95
C ASP A 33 -22.78 -4.06 22.77
N SER A 34 -23.92 -3.54 23.26
CA SER A 34 -24.04 -2.21 23.88
C SER A 34 -23.20 -2.06 25.15
N GLU A 35 -23.23 -2.99 26.12
CA GLU A 35 -22.54 -2.81 27.42
C GLU A 35 -21.02 -2.63 27.32
N LYS A 36 -20.35 -3.31 26.37
CA LYS A 36 -18.89 -3.20 26.20
C LYS A 36 -18.49 -2.05 25.28
N ILE A 37 -19.35 -1.70 24.33
CA ILE A 37 -19.21 -0.46 23.57
C ILE A 37 -19.37 0.71 24.54
N ASP A 38 -20.38 0.70 25.40
CA ASP A 38 -20.59 1.69 26.46
C ASP A 38 -19.40 1.76 27.42
N ALA A 39 -18.75 0.64 27.76
CA ALA A 39 -17.50 0.67 28.52
C ALA A 39 -16.35 1.35 27.76
N LEU A 40 -16.23 1.14 26.44
CA LEU A 40 -15.21 1.75 25.58
C LEU A 40 -15.52 3.23 25.26
N LEU A 41 -16.81 3.58 25.21
CA LEU A 41 -17.35 4.92 25.06
C LEU A 41 -17.38 5.72 26.37
N SER A 42 -17.34 5.03 27.52
CA SER A 42 -17.27 5.66 28.84
C SER A 42 -15.89 6.25 29.14
N LYS A 43 -14.85 5.75 28.47
CA LYS A 43 -13.56 6.43 28.40
C LYS A 43 -13.72 7.62 27.45
N LYS A 44 -13.44 8.83 27.93
CA LYS A 44 -13.50 10.07 27.13
C LYS A 44 -12.44 10.06 26.01
N ALA A 45 -12.70 9.36 24.91
CA ALA A 45 -11.95 9.55 23.68
C ALA A 45 -12.35 10.90 23.07
N GLU A 46 -11.41 11.54 22.38
CA GLU A 46 -11.71 12.73 21.59
C GLU A 46 -12.47 12.33 20.32
N TYR A 47 -12.19 11.14 19.79
CA TYR A 47 -12.74 10.67 18.52
C TYR A 47 -12.95 9.15 18.48
N TYR A 48 -13.99 8.74 17.75
CA TYR A 48 -14.22 7.34 17.36
C TYR A 48 -14.29 7.21 15.84
N ARG A 49 -13.69 6.15 15.29
CA ARG A 49 -13.83 5.81 13.87
C ARG A 49 -14.17 4.35 13.68
N TRP A 50 -15.18 4.10 12.85
CA TRP A 50 -15.63 2.76 12.51
C TRP A 50 -15.17 2.39 11.10
N PHE A 51 -14.60 1.20 10.98
CA PHE A 51 -14.18 0.61 9.72
C PHE A 51 -14.92 -0.70 9.51
N LYS A 52 -15.43 -0.87 8.29
CA LYS A 52 -15.72 -2.19 7.75
C LYS A 52 -14.47 -2.68 7.04
N ALA A 53 -13.86 -3.74 7.54
CA ALA A 53 -12.88 -4.48 6.77
C ALA A 53 -13.65 -5.29 5.71
N THR A 54 -13.94 -4.68 4.56
CA THR A 54 -14.74 -5.32 3.50
C THR A 54 -13.95 -6.02 2.42
N ASP A 55 -12.63 -5.83 2.31
CA ASP A 55 -11.96 -6.15 1.05
C ASP A 55 -10.75 -7.10 1.14
N ASP A 56 -10.45 -7.70 2.30
CA ASP A 56 -9.47 -8.80 2.32
C ASP A 56 -10.17 -10.12 1.94
N VAL A 57 -9.63 -10.79 0.93
CA VAL A 57 -10.21 -11.93 0.18
C VAL A 57 -10.70 -13.08 1.08
N ASP A 58 -10.28 -13.14 2.34
CA ASP A 58 -10.67 -14.17 3.33
C ASP A 58 -11.38 -13.65 4.60
N ARG A 59 -11.63 -12.34 4.77
CA ARG A 59 -12.22 -11.78 6.01
C ARG A 59 -13.35 -10.79 5.71
N LYS A 60 -14.38 -11.30 5.06
CA LYS A 60 -15.63 -10.56 4.87
C LYS A 60 -16.28 -10.37 6.25
N LYS A 61 -16.37 -9.12 6.74
CA LYS A 61 -17.18 -8.63 7.89
C LYS A 61 -16.48 -8.50 9.27
N ALA A 62 -15.22 -8.10 9.32
CA ALA A 62 -14.70 -7.54 10.58
C ALA A 62 -15.10 -6.05 10.71
N GLU A 63 -15.67 -5.69 11.85
CA GLU A 63 -15.97 -4.32 12.25
C GLU A 63 -14.94 -3.86 13.27
N ILE A 64 -14.36 -2.68 13.03
CA ILE A 64 -13.24 -2.19 13.84
C ILE A 64 -13.54 -0.79 14.32
N ILE A 65 -13.53 -0.61 15.64
CA ILE A 65 -13.78 0.67 16.31
C ILE A 65 -12.47 1.13 16.93
N ILE A 66 -12.12 2.39 16.68
CA ILE A 66 -10.87 2.97 17.15
C ILE A 66 -11.17 4.18 18.02
N SER A 67 -10.64 4.16 19.24
CA SER A 67 -10.64 5.28 20.17
C SER A 67 -9.35 6.09 19.99
N ILE A 68 -9.47 7.40 19.84
CA ILE A 68 -8.33 8.32 19.71
C ILE A 68 -8.43 9.39 20.79
N GLN A 69 -7.33 9.59 21.54
CA GLN A 69 -7.21 10.62 22.57
C GLN A 69 -5.83 11.25 22.51
N LYS A 70 -5.73 12.59 22.49
CA LYS A 70 -4.45 13.33 22.48
C LYS A 70 -3.50 12.86 21.38
N ASN A 71 -4.02 12.62 20.18
CA ASN A 71 -3.27 12.06 19.04
C ASN A 71 -2.63 10.69 19.33
N LYS A 72 -3.27 9.86 20.15
CA LYS A 72 -2.91 8.45 20.34
C LYS A 72 -4.13 7.57 20.10
N VAL A 73 -3.95 6.49 19.35
CA VAL A 73 -4.96 5.43 19.22
C VAL A 73 -4.93 4.62 20.51
N GLU A 74 -5.81 4.88 21.46
CA GLU A 74 -5.74 4.18 22.75
C GLU A 74 -6.24 2.75 22.65
N ASP A 75 -7.37 2.56 21.99
CA ASP A 75 -8.09 1.28 21.99
C ASP A 75 -8.57 0.95 20.57
N VAL A 76 -8.23 -0.24 20.08
CA VAL A 76 -8.80 -0.83 18.86
C VAL A 76 -9.65 -2.03 19.26
N LEU A 77 -10.96 -1.94 19.00
CA LEU A 77 -11.91 -3.02 19.17
C LEU A 77 -12.11 -3.72 17.83
N PHE A 78 -11.80 -5.00 17.78
CA PHE A 78 -12.03 -5.86 16.63
C PHE A 78 -13.26 -6.73 16.88
N ILE A 79 -14.22 -6.74 15.96
CA ILE A 79 -15.44 -7.55 16.00
C ILE A 79 -15.55 -8.33 14.69
N ASP A 80 -15.17 -9.59 14.70
CA ASP A 80 -15.46 -10.50 13.57
C ASP A 80 -16.85 -11.10 13.77
N LYS A 81 -17.81 -10.72 12.92
CA LYS A 81 -19.19 -11.20 13.01
C LYS A 81 -19.34 -12.69 12.70
N ASP A 82 -18.48 -13.23 11.83
CA ASP A 82 -18.56 -14.62 11.41
C ASP A 82 -17.85 -15.54 12.41
N LYS A 83 -16.78 -15.07 13.06
CA LYS A 83 -16.02 -15.84 14.07
C LYS A 83 -16.34 -15.48 15.53
N ARG A 84 -17.19 -14.47 15.76
CA ARG A 84 -17.48 -13.89 17.09
C ARG A 84 -16.22 -13.48 17.86
N VAL A 85 -15.12 -13.17 17.18
CA VAL A 85 -13.87 -12.81 17.84
C VAL A 85 -13.95 -11.35 18.25
N LYS A 86 -13.93 -11.12 19.57
CA LYS A 86 -13.80 -9.79 20.17
C LYS A 86 -12.41 -9.63 20.77
N ALA A 87 -11.73 -8.55 20.41
CA ALA A 87 -10.41 -8.24 20.95
C ALA A 87 -10.18 -6.76 21.11
N HIS A 88 -9.39 -6.45 22.13
CA HIS A 88 -9.02 -5.11 22.53
C HIS A 88 -7.50 -4.96 22.47
N VAL A 89 -7.03 -4.08 21.58
CA VAL A 89 -5.61 -3.79 21.39
C VAL A 89 -5.31 -2.37 21.83
N SER A 90 -4.35 -2.20 22.74
CA SER A 90 -3.73 -0.92 23.06
C SER A 90 -2.66 -0.58 22.02
N CYS A 91 -2.67 0.66 21.53
CA CYS A 91 -1.67 1.15 20.60
C CYS A 91 -0.97 2.40 21.14
N GLU A 92 0.36 2.43 21.07
CA GLU A 92 1.13 3.63 21.38
C GLU A 92 2.03 3.98 20.21
N ILE A 93 1.77 5.12 19.56
CA ILE A 93 2.64 5.67 18.52
C ILE A 93 3.65 6.60 19.18
N MET A 94 4.93 6.25 19.07
CA MET A 94 6.06 7.05 19.53
C MET A 94 6.41 8.13 18.51
N LYS A 95 7.12 9.18 18.94
CA LYS A 95 7.51 10.32 18.07
C LYS A 95 8.37 9.93 16.86
N ASP A 96 9.08 8.81 16.96
CA ASP A 96 9.94 8.27 15.90
C ASP A 96 9.22 7.28 14.96
N GLY A 97 7.90 7.14 15.12
CA GLY A 97 7.07 6.29 14.28
C GLY A 97 6.97 4.84 14.74
N ILE A 98 7.69 4.43 15.80
CA ILE A 98 7.50 3.11 16.38
C ILE A 98 6.11 3.02 17.00
N VAL A 99 5.39 1.96 16.65
CA VAL A 99 4.07 1.66 17.21
C VAL A 99 4.19 0.45 18.13
N LYS A 100 3.93 0.63 19.42
CA LYS A 100 3.81 -0.48 20.36
C LYS A 100 2.36 -0.96 20.36
N LEU A 101 2.14 -2.25 20.08
CA LEU A 101 0.82 -2.88 20.11
C LEU A 101 0.77 -3.96 21.19
N GLU A 102 -0.23 -3.86 22.06
CA GLU A 102 -0.46 -4.79 23.17
C GLU A 102 -1.90 -5.29 23.14
N LEU A 103 -2.08 -6.61 23.03
CA LEU A 103 -3.40 -7.23 23.14
C LEU A 103 -3.78 -7.27 24.62
N LEU A 104 -4.76 -6.46 25.01
CA LEU A 104 -5.24 -6.36 26.39
C LEU A 104 -6.25 -7.46 26.72
N SER A 105 -7.12 -7.80 25.76
CA SER A 105 -8.01 -8.94 25.87
C SER A 105 -8.38 -9.50 24.50
N ALA A 106 -8.51 -10.81 24.41
CA ALA A 106 -9.12 -11.51 23.28
C ALA A 106 -9.95 -12.68 23.81
N GLN A 107 -11.07 -12.97 23.16
CA GLN A 107 -11.83 -14.19 23.46
C GLN A 107 -11.07 -15.45 23.06
N GLU A 108 -10.23 -15.38 22.03
CA GLU A 108 -9.38 -16.49 21.58
C GLU A 108 -7.97 -16.00 21.24
N GLU A 109 -6.97 -16.50 21.98
CA GLU A 109 -5.55 -16.14 21.80
C GLU A 109 -4.97 -16.64 20.47
N THR A 110 -5.62 -17.65 19.85
CA THR A 110 -5.25 -18.25 18.56
C THR A 110 -5.17 -17.23 17.43
N TYR A 111 -5.94 -16.14 17.50
CA TYR A 111 -5.99 -15.08 16.48
C TYR A 111 -5.16 -13.85 16.84
N LYS A 112 -4.36 -13.88 17.91
CA LYS A 112 -3.60 -12.72 18.40
C LYS A 112 -2.79 -12.01 17.32
N LYS A 113 -1.98 -12.77 16.56
CA LYS A 113 -1.12 -12.21 15.51
C LYS A 113 -1.93 -11.52 14.43
N ASP A 114 -3.02 -12.15 14.02
CA ASP A 114 -3.94 -11.65 13.01
C ASP A 114 -4.64 -10.36 13.43
N ILE A 115 -5.09 -10.30 14.68
CA ILE A 115 -5.76 -9.12 15.26
C ILE A 115 -4.78 -7.96 15.37
N ILE A 116 -3.57 -8.21 15.88
CA ILE A 116 -2.54 -7.18 16.00
C ILE A 116 -2.12 -6.67 14.62
N GLN A 117 -1.96 -7.55 13.63
CA GLN A 117 -1.66 -7.16 12.25
C GLN A 117 -2.74 -6.22 11.69
N GLN A 118 -4.02 -6.56 11.88
CA GLN A 118 -5.14 -5.74 11.39
C GLN A 118 -5.23 -4.40 12.13
N ALA A 119 -5.05 -4.39 13.45
CA ALA A 119 -4.99 -3.15 14.23
C ALA A 119 -3.87 -2.24 13.72
N PHE A 120 -2.67 -2.79 13.49
CA PHE A 120 -1.55 -2.04 12.95
C PHE A 120 -1.82 -1.47 11.55
N ILE A 121 -2.38 -2.27 10.63
CA ILE A 121 -2.73 -1.82 9.28
C ILE A 121 -3.67 -0.61 9.35
N ILE A 122 -4.64 -0.63 10.25
CA ILE A 122 -5.62 0.45 10.33
C ILE A 122 -5.01 1.69 10.95
N VAL A 123 -4.25 1.56 12.04
CA VAL A 123 -3.52 2.69 12.63
C VAL A 123 -2.61 3.34 11.58
N ARG A 124 -1.88 2.52 10.80
CA ARG A 124 -1.07 2.98 9.66
C ARG A 124 -1.93 3.69 8.62
N ASN A 125 -3.06 3.12 8.22
CA ASN A 125 -3.92 3.69 7.17
C ASN A 125 -4.61 4.99 7.62
N ILE A 126 -4.95 5.14 8.90
CA ILE A 126 -5.46 6.41 9.42
C ILE A 126 -4.38 7.48 9.30
N TYR A 127 -3.15 7.14 9.71
CA TYR A 127 -2.02 8.05 9.58
C TYR A 127 -1.74 8.40 8.11
N HIS A 128 -1.65 7.40 7.23
CA HIS A 128 -1.36 7.55 5.80
C HIS A 128 -2.57 7.84 4.92
N SER A 129 -3.74 8.15 5.49
CA SER A 129 -4.97 8.39 4.71
C SER A 129 -4.81 9.53 3.70
N HIS A 130 -3.88 10.44 3.97
CA HIS A 130 -3.50 11.55 3.09
C HIS A 130 -2.38 11.23 2.08
N THR A 131 -1.79 10.02 2.09
CA THR A 131 -0.57 9.67 1.31
C THR A 131 -0.72 8.53 0.29
N HIS A 132 -1.94 8.29 -0.23
CA HIS A 132 -2.18 7.48 -1.45
C HIS A 132 -1.75 6.00 -1.44
N HIS A 133 -2.22 5.20 -0.47
CA HIS A 133 -2.15 3.74 -0.60
C HIS A 133 -3.55 3.15 -0.83
N THR A 134 -3.83 2.75 -2.07
CA THR A 134 -4.92 1.80 -2.37
C THR A 134 -4.67 0.52 -1.56
N GLN A 135 -5.70 0.03 -0.86
CA GLN A 135 -5.62 -1.05 0.15
C GLN A 135 -5.00 -2.38 -0.31
N HIS A 136 -4.72 -2.59 -1.60
CA HIS A 136 -4.45 -3.92 -2.16
C HIS A 136 -3.07 -4.21 -2.71
N GLU A 137 -2.06 -3.34 -2.58
CA GLU A 137 -0.84 -3.56 -3.37
C GLU A 137 0.52 -3.21 -2.74
N ASP A 138 0.63 -3.14 -1.42
CA ASP A 138 1.92 -2.93 -0.76
C ASP A 138 2.43 -4.19 -0.05
N LEU A 139 3.75 -4.44 -0.14
CA LEU A 139 4.47 -5.34 0.76
C LEU A 139 4.53 -4.71 2.16
N LEU A 140 3.41 -4.62 2.84
CA LEU A 140 3.33 -3.95 4.14
C LEU A 140 4.30 -4.57 5.14
N LEU A 141 4.93 -3.71 5.96
CA LEU A 141 5.61 -4.21 7.13
C LEU A 141 4.57 -4.86 8.06
N SER A 142 4.92 -6.01 8.60
CA SER A 142 4.18 -6.67 9.67
C SER A 142 4.71 -6.23 11.03
N PRO A 143 3.85 -6.12 12.06
CA PRO A 143 4.32 -6.00 13.42
C PRO A 143 5.22 -7.19 13.79
N VAL A 144 6.30 -6.90 14.52
CA VAL A 144 7.26 -7.89 15.02
C VAL A 144 6.98 -8.20 16.49
N GLU A 145 7.13 -9.47 16.85
CA GLU A 145 7.18 -9.88 18.25
C GLU A 145 8.59 -9.60 18.78
N SER A 146 8.68 -8.67 19.71
CA SER A 146 9.95 -8.31 20.31
C SER A 146 9.74 -7.90 21.77
N ILE A 147 10.78 -8.12 22.58
CA ILE A 147 10.76 -7.84 24.02
C ILE A 147 10.90 -6.33 24.27
N ASP A 148 11.69 -5.67 23.43
CA ASP A 148 11.98 -4.25 23.56
C ASP A 148 12.08 -3.56 22.18
N LYS A 149 12.11 -2.23 22.23
CA LYS A 149 12.21 -1.38 21.05
C LYS A 149 13.47 -1.63 20.23
N LYS A 150 14.61 -1.89 20.88
CA LYS A 150 15.90 -2.05 20.19
C LYS A 150 15.92 -3.31 19.34
N ASN A 151 15.45 -4.42 19.91
CA ASN A 151 15.28 -5.68 19.20
C ASN A 151 14.23 -5.54 18.07
N ALA A 152 13.14 -4.83 18.32
CA ALA A 152 12.13 -4.55 17.30
C ALA A 152 12.69 -3.78 16.09
N ILE A 153 13.57 -2.81 16.30
CA ILE A 153 14.23 -2.06 15.21
C ILE A 153 15.00 -3.02 14.30
N GLY A 154 15.75 -3.96 14.88
CA GLY A 154 16.47 -4.98 14.13
C GLY A 154 15.55 -5.89 13.32
N ASP A 155 14.42 -6.32 13.89
CA ASP A 155 13.47 -7.19 13.19
C ASP A 155 12.68 -6.47 12.09
N ILE A 156 12.36 -5.19 12.28
CA ILE A 156 11.75 -4.35 11.25
C ILE A 156 12.74 -4.12 10.08
N LEU A 157 14.02 -3.91 10.38
CA LEU A 157 15.05 -3.77 9.35
C LEU A 157 15.20 -5.05 8.51
N LYS A 158 15.10 -6.24 9.11
CA LYS A 158 15.10 -7.51 8.37
C LYS A 158 13.96 -7.58 7.35
N GLN A 159 12.78 -7.06 7.70
CA GLN A 159 11.66 -6.99 6.74
C GLN A 159 11.98 -6.05 5.57
N TYR A 160 12.60 -4.90 5.82
CA TYR A 160 13.03 -4.02 4.73
C TYR A 160 14.07 -4.67 3.81
N LEU A 161 15.03 -5.40 4.36
CA LEU A 161 16.01 -6.16 3.57
C LEU A 161 15.32 -7.22 2.70
N ALA A 162 14.33 -7.93 3.24
CA ALA A 162 13.53 -8.88 2.46
C ALA A 162 12.74 -8.20 1.34
N LYS A 163 12.19 -7.01 1.60
CA LYS A 163 11.45 -6.21 0.60
C LYS A 163 12.32 -5.77 -0.57
N ILE A 164 13.60 -5.41 -0.35
CA ILE A 164 14.53 -5.10 -1.45
C ILE A 164 14.56 -6.26 -2.45
N VAL A 165 14.82 -7.47 -1.94
CA VAL A 165 14.96 -8.67 -2.77
C VAL A 165 13.65 -8.97 -3.51
N GLU A 166 12.52 -8.87 -2.81
CA GLU A 166 11.21 -9.13 -3.40
C GLU A 166 10.84 -8.13 -4.50
N TYR A 167 11.10 -6.83 -4.31
CA TYR A 167 10.85 -5.82 -5.34
C TYR A 167 11.72 -6.05 -6.58
N HIS A 168 13.01 -6.33 -6.42
CA HIS A 168 13.87 -6.64 -7.57
C HIS A 168 13.37 -7.85 -8.35
N LYS A 169 12.94 -8.93 -7.66
CA LYS A 169 12.35 -10.12 -8.28
C LYS A 169 11.07 -9.78 -9.06
N ARG A 170 10.15 -9.04 -8.45
CA ARG A 170 8.87 -8.67 -9.08
C ARG A 170 9.06 -7.76 -10.28
N ILE A 171 9.94 -6.75 -10.18
CA ILE A 171 10.24 -5.82 -11.28
C ILE A 171 10.84 -6.59 -12.45
N ARG A 172 11.87 -7.40 -12.19
CA ARG A 172 12.50 -8.23 -13.21
C ARG A 172 11.50 -9.14 -13.92
N ARG A 173 10.67 -9.87 -13.16
CA ARG A 173 9.62 -10.73 -13.73
C ARG A 173 8.61 -9.95 -14.55
N SER A 174 8.25 -8.74 -14.13
CA SER A 174 7.29 -7.90 -14.88
C SER A 174 7.89 -7.40 -16.20
N ILE A 175 9.19 -7.11 -16.23
CA ILE A 175 9.95 -6.81 -17.45
C ILE A 175 9.97 -8.02 -18.38
N GLU A 176 10.35 -9.20 -17.87
CA GLU A 176 10.47 -10.45 -18.65
C GLU A 176 9.13 -10.92 -19.23
N LEU A 177 8.03 -10.77 -18.49
CA LEU A 177 6.69 -11.18 -18.94
C LEU A 177 6.07 -10.20 -19.93
N GLU A 178 6.69 -9.04 -20.17
CA GLU A 178 6.22 -8.01 -21.09
C GLU A 178 4.78 -7.52 -20.85
N THR A 179 4.21 -7.85 -19.70
CA THR A 179 2.79 -7.68 -19.43
C THR A 179 2.59 -6.37 -18.69
N LYS A 180 1.94 -5.42 -19.38
CA LYS A 180 1.43 -4.16 -18.83
C LYS A 180 2.51 -3.26 -18.21
N ILE A 181 3.16 -2.48 -19.05
CA ILE A 181 4.17 -1.48 -18.67
C ILE A 181 3.70 -0.55 -17.54
N ASN A 182 2.43 -0.13 -17.55
CA ASN A 182 1.86 0.69 -16.46
C ASN A 182 1.92 -0.01 -15.09
N GLN A 183 1.73 -1.33 -15.04
CA GLN A 183 1.85 -2.09 -13.80
C GLN A 183 3.32 -2.17 -13.34
N THR A 184 4.25 -2.33 -14.28
CA THR A 184 5.68 -2.33 -13.98
C THR A 184 6.14 -0.96 -13.48
N ALA A 185 5.71 0.14 -14.11
CA ALA A 185 5.98 1.51 -13.67
C ALA A 185 5.43 1.80 -12.27
N ASN A 186 4.21 1.34 -11.98
CA ASN A 186 3.62 1.45 -10.64
C ASN A 186 4.43 0.66 -9.61
N LEU A 187 4.88 -0.55 -9.95
CA LEU A 187 5.70 -1.38 -9.08
C LEU A 187 7.06 -0.74 -8.77
N VAL A 188 7.71 -0.15 -9.77
CA VAL A 188 8.96 0.61 -9.63
C VAL A 188 8.76 1.81 -8.69
N THR A 189 7.69 2.58 -8.90
CA THR A 189 7.36 3.75 -8.06
C THR A 189 7.18 3.36 -6.60
N LYS A 190 6.48 2.25 -6.34
CA LYS A 190 6.31 1.69 -4.99
C LYS A 190 7.64 1.24 -4.39
N ALA A 191 8.45 0.51 -5.14
CA ALA A 191 9.76 0.08 -4.70
C ALA A 191 10.64 1.27 -4.29
N HIS A 192 10.61 2.37 -5.07
CA HIS A 192 11.32 3.59 -4.76
C HIS A 192 10.84 4.24 -3.45
N GLY A 193 9.53 4.38 -3.27
CA GLY A 193 8.94 4.89 -2.03
C GLY A 193 9.36 4.05 -0.81
N GLU A 194 9.38 2.74 -0.95
CA GLU A 194 9.81 1.82 0.11
C GLU A 194 11.29 1.91 0.44
N MET A 195 12.16 2.17 -0.55
CA MET A 195 13.57 2.44 -0.29
C MET A 195 13.75 3.77 0.45
N ILE A 196 12.97 4.80 0.11
CA ILE A 196 12.99 6.08 0.84
C ILE A 196 12.56 5.85 2.30
N TYR A 197 11.50 5.09 2.54
CA TYR A 197 11.07 4.75 3.90
C TYR A 197 12.15 4.00 4.68
N ALA A 198 12.81 3.03 4.06
CA ALA A 198 13.91 2.30 4.70
C ALA A 198 15.11 3.20 5.04
N LEU A 199 15.50 4.10 4.12
CA LEU A 199 16.58 5.07 4.36
C LEU A 199 16.23 6.02 5.52
N ASN A 200 14.99 6.50 5.57
CA ASN A 200 14.50 7.33 6.68
C ASN A 200 14.47 6.56 8.00
N PHE A 201 14.07 5.28 7.98
CA PHE A 201 14.13 4.40 9.15
C PHE A 201 15.56 4.28 9.68
N ILE A 202 16.53 3.94 8.81
CA ILE A 202 17.94 3.79 9.21
C ILE A 202 18.48 5.09 9.78
N ASN A 203 18.19 6.23 9.15
CA ASN A 203 18.62 7.54 9.65
C ASN A 203 18.02 7.87 11.02
N SER A 204 16.75 7.54 11.24
CA SER A 204 16.04 7.79 12.50
C SER A 204 16.59 6.96 13.65
N PHE A 205 17.09 5.74 13.37
CA PHE A 205 17.56 4.79 14.37
C PHE A 205 19.08 4.50 14.28
N LYS A 206 19.87 5.41 13.68
CA LYS A 206 21.31 5.19 13.46
C LYS A 206 22.10 4.87 14.73
N ASN A 207 21.66 5.41 15.88
CA ASN A 207 22.29 5.16 17.18
C ASN A 207 21.96 3.77 17.75
N ASP A 208 20.89 3.14 17.27
CA ASP A 208 20.41 1.82 17.70
C ASP A 208 20.88 0.70 16.75
N ILE A 209 21.48 1.06 15.61
CA ILE A 209 21.88 0.14 14.53
C ILE A 209 23.41 0.14 14.39
N ASN A 210 24.06 -0.97 14.76
CA ASN A 210 25.53 -1.08 14.80
C ASN A 210 26.22 -0.84 13.44
N ASN A 211 25.59 -1.20 12.32
CA ASN A 211 26.15 -1.12 10.97
C ASN A 211 25.35 -0.19 10.05
N TRP A 212 24.77 0.88 10.62
CA TRP A 212 23.83 1.77 9.91
C TRP A 212 24.41 2.34 8.61
N GLN A 213 25.70 2.71 8.57
CA GLN A 213 26.32 3.27 7.36
C GLN A 213 26.33 2.26 6.21
N SER A 214 26.76 1.01 6.49
CA SER A 214 26.73 -0.06 5.50
C SER A 214 25.31 -0.37 5.02
N LEU A 215 24.32 -0.30 5.92
CA LEU A 215 22.92 -0.46 5.55
C LEU A 215 22.44 0.69 4.66
N LEU A 216 22.79 1.94 4.96
CA LEU A 216 22.48 3.07 4.07
C LEU A 216 23.05 2.83 2.68
N ASP A 217 24.29 2.35 2.57
CA ASP A 217 24.90 2.06 1.28
C ASP A 217 24.13 0.95 0.53
N VAL A 218 23.71 -0.11 1.24
CA VAL A 218 22.87 -1.19 0.66
C VAL A 218 21.55 -0.62 0.12
N PHE A 219 20.84 0.20 0.89
CA PHE A 219 19.55 0.74 0.47
C PHE A 219 19.68 1.83 -0.61
N ASN A 220 20.74 2.63 -0.60
CA ASN A 220 21.05 3.55 -1.68
C ASN A 220 21.35 2.81 -2.98
N ASN A 221 22.22 1.79 -2.93
CA ASN A 221 22.54 0.96 -4.09
C ASN A 221 21.29 0.24 -4.62
N ALA A 222 20.42 -0.26 -3.73
CA ALA A 222 19.15 -0.88 -4.12
C ALA A 222 18.21 0.13 -4.80
N ARG A 223 18.11 1.35 -4.28
CA ARG A 223 17.31 2.43 -4.89
C ARG A 223 17.86 2.81 -6.27
N ASP A 224 19.17 2.94 -6.40
CA ASP A 224 19.82 3.31 -7.66
C ASP A 224 19.69 2.19 -8.70
N SER A 225 19.79 0.93 -8.27
CA SER A 225 19.48 -0.24 -9.09
C SER A 225 18.03 -0.23 -9.60
N ILE A 226 17.05 0.09 -8.74
CA ILE A 226 15.66 0.28 -9.15
C ILE A 226 15.52 1.41 -10.18
N ASN A 227 16.27 2.51 -10.04
CA ASN A 227 16.25 3.60 -11.01
C ASN A 227 16.81 3.19 -12.38
N VAL A 228 17.86 2.35 -12.41
CA VAL A 228 18.38 1.77 -13.66
C VAL A 228 17.30 0.89 -14.31
N LEU A 229 16.68 -0.01 -13.53
CA LEU A 229 15.58 -0.85 -14.03
C LEU A 229 14.39 -0.03 -14.53
N SER A 230 14.08 1.10 -13.89
CA SER A 230 13.04 2.04 -14.33
C SER A 230 13.32 2.59 -15.73
N LYS A 231 14.57 3.00 -15.98
CA LYS A 231 14.99 3.49 -17.30
C LYS A 231 14.90 2.40 -18.36
N ASP A 232 15.25 1.17 -18.02
CA ASP A 232 15.10 0.04 -18.95
C ASP A 232 13.62 -0.20 -19.31
N VAL A 233 12.71 -0.10 -18.33
CA VAL A 233 11.26 -0.19 -18.57
C VAL A 233 10.79 0.93 -19.51
N GLU A 234 11.23 2.17 -19.29
CA GLU A 234 10.88 3.31 -20.11
C GLU A 234 11.41 3.18 -21.55
N LEU A 235 12.68 2.81 -21.71
CA LEU A 235 13.30 2.60 -23.02
C LEU A 235 12.61 1.46 -23.79
N ASN A 236 12.32 0.35 -23.12
CA ASN A 236 11.58 -0.76 -23.71
C ASN A 236 10.16 -0.34 -24.14
N TYR A 237 9.49 0.51 -23.37
CA TYR A 237 8.19 1.07 -23.73
C TYR A 237 8.26 1.97 -24.97
N ILE A 238 9.18 2.94 -24.96
CA ILE A 238 9.37 3.88 -26.08
C ILE A 238 9.68 3.12 -27.37
N SER A 239 10.58 2.13 -27.30
CA SER A 239 10.92 1.27 -28.44
C SER A 239 9.69 0.58 -29.03
N ARG A 240 8.83 -0.02 -28.18
CA ARG A 240 7.60 -0.70 -28.63
C ARG A 240 6.56 0.24 -29.21
N VAL A 241 6.38 1.42 -28.61
CA VAL A 241 5.46 2.44 -29.13
C VAL A 241 5.92 2.86 -30.52
N ASN A 242 7.22 3.09 -30.70
CA ASN A 242 7.81 3.43 -31.99
C ASN A 242 7.63 2.30 -33.00
N GLU A 243 7.89 1.04 -32.63
CA GLU A 243 7.67 -0.12 -33.50
C GLU A 243 6.21 -0.22 -33.95
N LYS A 244 5.25 -0.08 -33.02
CA LYS A 244 3.82 -0.08 -33.34
C LYS A 244 3.45 1.07 -34.26
N ILE A 245 3.96 2.28 -34.02
CA ILE A 245 3.74 3.44 -34.89
C ILE A 245 4.31 3.16 -36.29
N THR A 246 5.53 2.62 -36.39
CA THR A 246 6.12 2.29 -37.71
C THR A 246 5.33 1.22 -38.44
N HIS A 247 4.81 0.21 -37.75
CA HIS A 247 3.96 -0.82 -38.35
C HIS A 247 2.63 -0.23 -38.85
N VAL A 248 1.95 0.57 -38.05
CA VAL A 248 0.71 1.27 -38.45
C VAL A 248 0.97 2.24 -39.62
N THR A 249 2.09 2.95 -39.60
CA THR A 249 2.51 3.86 -40.68
C THR A 249 2.79 3.08 -41.97
N SER A 250 3.42 1.91 -41.88
CA SER A 250 3.67 1.03 -43.03
C SER A 250 2.35 0.48 -43.60
N GLN A 251 1.42 0.05 -42.74
CA GLN A 251 0.09 -0.43 -43.15
C GLN A 251 -0.72 0.67 -43.83
N THR A 252 -0.77 1.87 -43.26
CA THR A 252 -1.48 3.02 -43.83
C THR A 252 -0.86 3.47 -45.16
N ARG A 253 0.47 3.44 -45.29
CA ARG A 253 1.16 3.70 -46.56
C ARG A 253 0.77 2.68 -47.64
N ASN A 254 0.77 1.39 -47.29
CA ASN A 254 0.39 0.34 -48.23
C ASN A 254 -1.09 0.49 -48.66
N LEU A 255 -2.00 0.75 -47.71
CA LEU A 255 -3.41 1.02 -48.02
C LEU A 255 -3.57 2.23 -48.96
N THR A 256 -2.83 3.31 -48.71
CA THR A 256 -2.85 4.51 -49.55
C THR A 256 -2.40 4.21 -50.98
N LEU A 257 -1.35 3.40 -51.15
CA LEU A 257 -0.89 2.94 -52.46
C LEU A 257 -1.96 2.10 -53.18
N TYR A 258 -2.61 1.16 -52.48
CA TYR A 258 -3.71 0.37 -53.05
C TYR A 258 -4.88 1.24 -53.51
N LEU A 259 -5.30 2.22 -52.69
CA LEU A 259 -6.37 3.15 -53.04
C LEU A 259 -6.00 4.01 -54.24
N LEU A 260 -4.74 4.45 -54.35
CA LEU A 260 -4.26 5.21 -55.50
C LEU A 260 -4.30 4.38 -56.79
N ILE A 261 -3.82 3.15 -56.76
CA ILE A 261 -3.89 2.21 -57.90
C ILE A 261 -5.35 1.99 -58.31
N LEU A 262 -6.24 1.70 -57.34
CA LEU A 262 -7.66 1.50 -57.60
C LEU A 262 -8.31 2.75 -58.22
N THR A 263 -7.97 3.94 -57.74
CA THR A 263 -8.48 5.21 -58.27
C THR A 263 -8.07 5.41 -59.73
N VAL A 264 -6.80 5.16 -60.06
CA VAL A 264 -6.31 5.23 -61.44
C VAL A 264 -7.04 4.26 -62.35
N VAL A 265 -7.24 3.01 -61.91
CA VAL A 265 -8.00 1.99 -62.67
C VAL A 265 -9.44 2.44 -62.92
N LEU A 266 -10.12 2.98 -61.90
CA LEU A 266 -11.50 3.48 -62.03
C LEU A 266 -11.60 4.65 -63.00
N VAL A 267 -10.66 5.60 -62.96
CA VAL A 267 -10.62 6.73 -63.91
C VAL A 267 -10.46 6.24 -65.35
N VAL A 268 -9.53 5.30 -65.59
CA VAL A 268 -9.32 4.72 -66.93
C VAL A 268 -10.57 3.99 -67.42
N LEU A 269 -11.20 3.16 -66.59
CA LEU A 269 -12.45 2.46 -66.94
C LEU A 269 -13.58 3.44 -67.27
N THR A 270 -13.69 4.52 -66.51
CA THR A 270 -14.71 5.57 -66.72
C THR A 270 -14.49 6.27 -68.07
N ILE A 271 -13.24 6.59 -68.41
CA ILE A 271 -12.88 7.18 -69.71
C ILE A 271 -13.27 6.22 -70.85
N VAL A 272 -12.93 4.93 -70.76
CA VAL A 272 -13.29 3.94 -71.77
C VAL A 272 -14.80 3.86 -71.96
N LEU A 273 -15.58 3.84 -70.89
CA LEU A 273 -17.06 3.82 -70.94
C LEU A 273 -17.67 5.07 -71.59
N ILE A 274 -17.04 6.24 -71.45
CA ILE A 274 -17.52 7.48 -72.07
C ILE A 274 -17.30 7.47 -73.60
N PHE A 275 -16.25 6.79 -74.07
CA PHE A 275 -15.88 6.75 -75.49
C PHE A 275 -16.37 5.51 -76.25
N MET A 276 -17.02 4.56 -75.57
CA MET A 276 -17.74 3.42 -76.20
C MET A 276 -19.19 3.79 -76.49
#